data_AF-A0A350EVX0-F1
#
_entry.id   AF-A0A350EVX0-F1
#
_cell.length_a   1.000
_cell.length_b   1.000
_cell.length_c   1.000
_cell.angle_alpha   90.00
_cell.angle_beta   90.00
_cell.angle_gamma   90.00
#
_symmetry.space_group_name_H-M   'P 1'
#
loop_
_entity.id
_entity.type
_entity.pdbx_description
1 polymer ?
#
loop_
_entity_poly.entity_id
_entity_poly.type
_entity_poly.pdbx_seq_one_letter_code
_entity_poly.pdbx_strand_id
1 'polypeptide(L)'
;RIGQGIDVERAEAVAGLVKVRMRIANEARKANDYLQADDQLVSAMKADPKNPELIALKKINDRDLLQNQGRQPDKQTLREAEQTARERVATSVKVQNAKVKLGMGQLDEAEAILREAALEDPTNSEIFYYLDRTQQDRYHVGA
;
A
#
# COMPACT_ATOMS: atom_id res chain seq x y z
N ARG A 1 -35.64 28.70 -14.13
CA ARG A 1 -34.24 28.39 -14.52
C ARG A 1 -33.56 27.76 -13.30
N ILE A 2 -33.53 26.43 -13.22
CA ILE A 2 -32.84 25.70 -12.13
C ILE A 2 -31.59 24.97 -12.65
N GLY A 3 -31.49 24.69 -13.96
CA GLY A 3 -30.35 23.97 -14.56
C GLY A 3 -29.03 24.74 -14.65
N GLN A 4 -29.03 26.08 -14.77
CA GLN A 4 -27.80 26.86 -14.95
C GLN A 4 -26.87 26.86 -13.72
N GLY A 5 -27.40 26.73 -12.50
CA GLY A 5 -26.57 26.66 -11.29
C GLY A 5 -25.84 25.32 -11.17
N ILE A 6 -26.51 24.23 -11.55
CA ILE A 6 -25.97 22.86 -11.51
C ILE A 6 -24.80 22.69 -12.47
N ASP A 7 -24.88 23.30 -13.65
CA ASP A 7 -23.81 23.24 -14.66
C ASP A 7 -22.54 23.99 -14.18
N VAL A 8 -22.70 25.09 -13.46
CA VAL A 8 -21.59 25.88 -12.88
C VAL A 8 -20.93 25.13 -11.73
N GLU A 9 -21.71 24.65 -10.76
CA GLU A 9 -21.20 23.89 -9.61
C GLU A 9 -20.46 22.63 -10.05
N ARG A 10 -20.98 21.93 -11.07
CA ARG A 10 -20.33 20.76 -11.65
C ARG A 10 -18.99 21.12 -12.30
N ALA A 11 -18.93 22.22 -13.04
CA ALA A 11 -17.70 22.67 -13.67
C ALA A 11 -16.63 23.04 -12.63
N GLU A 12 -17.02 23.73 -11.56
CA GLU A 12 -16.13 24.09 -10.45
C GLU A 12 -15.62 22.84 -9.71
N ALA A 13 -16.49 21.85 -9.46
CA ALA A 13 -16.10 20.59 -8.83
C ALA A 13 -15.08 19.81 -9.70
N VAL A 14 -15.30 19.75 -11.01
CA VAL A 14 -14.36 19.12 -11.95
C VAL A 14 -13.02 19.87 -11.95
N ALA A 15 -13.03 21.20 -12.02
CA ALA A 15 -11.82 22.01 -12.00
C ALA A 15 -11.02 21.82 -10.69
N GLY A 16 -11.71 21.79 -9.55
CA GLY A 16 -11.09 21.52 -8.25
C GLY A 16 -10.45 20.13 -8.18
N LEU A 17 -11.15 19.09 -8.67
CA LEU A 17 -10.63 17.72 -8.73
C LEU A 17 -9.38 17.64 -9.62
N VAL A 18 -9.42 18.22 -10.81
CA VAL A 18 -8.30 18.23 -11.76
C VAL A 18 -7.09 18.91 -11.14
N LYS A 19 -7.27 20.08 -10.51
CA LYS A 19 -6.20 20.81 -9.82
C LYS A 19 -5.53 19.99 -8.72
N VAL A 20 -6.32 19.29 -7.89
CA VAL A 20 -5.79 18.43 -6.83
C VAL A 20 -4.99 17.28 -7.42
N ARG A 21 -5.50 16.60 -8.45
CA ARG A 21 -4.80 15.48 -9.10
C ARG A 21 -3.49 15.91 -9.75
N MET A 22 -3.47 17.07 -10.43
CA MET A 22 -2.24 17.62 -10.99
C MET A 22 -1.20 17.96 -9.92
N ARG A 23 -1.64 18.47 -8.75
CA ARG A 23 -0.75 18.69 -7.61
C ARG A 23 -0.15 17.39 -7.09
N ILE A 24 -0.96 16.35 -6.91
CA ILE A 24 -0.46 15.03 -6.49
C ILE A 24 0.52 14.47 -7.52
N ALA A 25 0.21 14.58 -8.82
CA ALA A 25 1.10 14.17 -9.89
C ALA A 25 2.45 14.89 -9.84
N ASN A 26 2.45 16.20 -9.56
CA ASN A 26 3.70 16.97 -9.42
C ASN A 26 4.54 16.52 -8.21
N GLU A 27 3.91 16.21 -7.08
CA GLU A 27 4.63 15.66 -5.92
C GLU A 27 5.23 14.28 -6.23
N ALA A 28 4.46 13.40 -6.88
CA ALA A 28 4.97 12.10 -7.35
C ALA A 28 6.16 12.25 -8.30
N ARG A 29 6.08 13.19 -9.26
CA ARG A 29 7.18 13.51 -10.18
C ARG A 29 8.43 14.02 -9.46
N LYS A 30 8.29 14.84 -8.41
CA LYS A 30 9.43 15.28 -7.57
C LYS A 30 10.09 14.11 -6.85
N ALA A 31 9.32 13.09 -6.49
CA ALA A 31 9.81 11.84 -5.93
C ALA A 31 10.34 10.85 -6.99
N ASN A 32 10.38 11.26 -8.28
CA ASN A 32 10.67 10.40 -9.44
C ASN A 32 9.66 9.24 -9.62
N ASP A 33 8.50 9.27 -8.99
CA ASP A 33 7.43 8.30 -9.18
C ASP A 33 6.52 8.70 -10.37
N TYR A 34 7.06 8.50 -11.57
CA TYR A 34 6.37 8.85 -12.81
C TYR A 34 5.18 7.93 -13.11
N LEU A 35 5.13 6.73 -12.54
CA LEU A 35 4.00 5.80 -12.67
C LEU A 35 2.79 6.30 -11.86
N GLN A 36 3.01 6.69 -10.60
CA GLN A 36 1.96 7.28 -9.77
C GLN A 36 1.49 8.62 -10.36
N ALA A 37 2.41 9.43 -10.88
CA ALA A 37 2.05 10.66 -11.58
C ALA A 37 1.14 10.38 -12.77
N ASP A 38 1.46 9.36 -13.58
CA ASP A 38 0.64 8.98 -14.74
C ASP A 38 -0.77 8.57 -14.34
N ASP A 39 -0.92 7.76 -13.29
CA ASP A 39 -2.22 7.31 -12.80
C ASP A 39 -3.11 8.49 -12.37
N GLN A 40 -2.54 9.53 -11.74
CA GLN A 40 -3.26 10.74 -11.39
C GLN A 40 -3.67 11.57 -12.61
N LEU A 41 -2.77 11.69 -13.60
CA LEU A 41 -3.03 12.47 -14.82
C LEU A 41 -4.08 11.79 -15.71
N VAL A 42 -4.01 10.47 -15.88
CA VAL A 42 -5.04 9.67 -16.56
C VAL A 42 -6.39 9.81 -15.86
N SER A 43 -6.41 9.80 -14.53
CA SER A 43 -7.64 10.00 -13.76
C SER A 43 -8.21 11.41 -13.92
N ALA A 44 -7.35 12.44 -13.96
CA ALA A 44 -7.77 13.80 -14.23
C ALA A 44 -8.30 13.97 -15.67
N MET A 45 -7.72 13.26 -16.64
CA MET A 45 -8.14 13.33 -18.05
C MET A 45 -9.52 12.71 -18.27
N LYS A 46 -9.93 11.74 -17.43
CA LYS A 46 -11.31 11.24 -17.44
C LYS A 46 -12.32 12.30 -17.00
N ALA A 47 -11.90 13.27 -16.18
CA ALA A 47 -12.76 14.34 -15.68
C ALA A 47 -12.76 15.56 -16.61
N ASP A 48 -11.60 15.99 -17.11
CA ASP A 48 -11.46 17.09 -18.07
C ASP A 48 -10.37 16.77 -19.12
N PRO A 49 -10.72 16.05 -20.21
CA PRO A 49 -9.75 15.62 -21.22
C PRO A 49 -9.21 16.77 -22.08
N LYS A 50 -9.86 17.94 -22.07
CA LYS A 50 -9.50 19.09 -22.92
C LYS A 50 -8.66 20.14 -22.18
N ASN A 51 -8.36 19.92 -20.90
CA ASN A 51 -7.57 20.83 -20.11
C ASN A 51 -6.13 20.95 -20.67
N PRO A 52 -5.70 22.15 -21.13
CA PRO A 52 -4.40 22.31 -21.78
C PRO A 52 -3.22 22.08 -20.84
N GLU A 53 -3.33 22.47 -19.57
CA GLU A 53 -2.28 22.27 -18.58
C GLU A 53 -2.09 20.79 -18.26
N LEU A 54 -3.20 20.04 -18.14
CA LEU A 54 -3.18 18.61 -17.91
C LEU A 54 -2.55 17.84 -19.09
N ILE A 55 -2.90 18.22 -20.33
CA ILE A 55 -2.31 17.64 -21.54
C ILE A 55 -0.80 17.89 -21.58
N ALA A 56 -0.36 19.13 -21.28
CA ALA A 56 1.05 19.48 -21.24
C ALA A 56 1.80 18.67 -20.17
N LEU A 57 1.25 18.58 -18.96
CA LEU A 57 1.85 17.84 -17.86
C LEU A 57 1.95 16.33 -18.16
N LYS A 58 0.91 15.73 -18.77
CA LYS A 58 0.94 14.34 -19.22
C LYS A 58 2.04 14.07 -20.23
N LYS A 59 2.21 14.95 -21.23
CA LYS A 59 3.28 14.81 -22.23
C LYS A 59 4.67 14.84 -21.60
N ILE A 60 4.88 15.70 -20.59
CA ILE A 60 6.15 15.74 -19.84
C ILE A 60 6.32 14.43 -19.06
N ASN A 61 5.27 13.93 -18.41
CA ASN A 61 5.32 12.68 -17.68
C ASN A 61 5.62 11.46 -18.56
N ASP A 62 4.99 11.38 -19.74
CA ASP A 62 5.22 10.31 -20.70
C ASP A 62 6.68 10.30 -21.19
N ARG A 63 7.27 11.48 -21.41
CA ARG A 63 8.69 11.59 -21.74
C ARG A 63 9.56 11.07 -20.59
N ASP A 64 9.26 11.47 -19.36
CA ASP A 64 10.06 11.07 -18.20
C ASP A 64 9.92 9.57 -17.90
N LEU A 65 8.74 8.98 -18.11
CA LEU A 65 8.52 7.53 -18.08
C LEU A 65 9.41 6.80 -19.10
N LEU A 66 9.45 7.28 -20.34
CA LEU A 66 10.30 6.69 -21.39
C LEU A 66 11.79 6.82 -21.04
N GLN A 67 12.21 7.98 -20.53
CA GLN A 67 13.61 8.21 -20.12
C GLN A 67 14.05 7.34 -18.94
N ASN A 68 13.10 6.98 -18.07
CA ASN A 68 13.35 6.15 -16.89
C ASN A 68 12.92 4.70 -17.09
N GLN A 69 12.56 4.32 -18.32
CA GLN A 69 12.22 2.95 -18.67
C GLN A 69 13.45 2.05 -18.40
N GLY A 70 13.25 0.96 -17.67
CA GLY A 70 14.32 0.07 -17.22
C GLY A 70 15.11 0.55 -15.98
N ARG A 71 14.77 1.72 -15.43
CA ARG A 71 15.29 2.23 -14.14
C ARG A 71 14.25 2.23 -13.03
N GLN A 72 13.02 1.85 -13.34
CA GLN A 72 11.92 1.70 -12.39
C GLN A 72 11.41 0.27 -12.43
N PRO A 73 11.05 -0.33 -11.28
CA PRO A 73 10.28 -1.57 -11.25
C PRO A 73 8.97 -1.39 -12.04
N ASP A 74 8.49 -2.46 -12.66
CA ASP A 74 7.19 -2.42 -13.32
C ASP A 74 6.03 -2.39 -12.30
N LYS A 75 4.81 -2.06 -12.79
CA LYS A 75 3.62 -1.97 -11.93
C LYS A 75 3.31 -3.30 -11.22
N GLN A 76 3.67 -4.44 -11.80
CA GLN A 76 3.41 -5.73 -11.18
C GLN A 76 4.33 -5.95 -9.97
N THR A 77 5.61 -5.69 -10.13
CA THR A 77 6.62 -5.75 -9.08
C THR A 77 6.29 -4.80 -7.93
N LEU A 78 5.82 -3.59 -8.22
CA LEU A 78 5.39 -2.64 -7.19
C LEU A 78 4.18 -3.17 -6.40
N ARG A 79 3.18 -3.76 -7.08
CA ARG A 79 2.03 -4.39 -6.40
C ARG A 79 2.44 -5.56 -5.54
N GLU A 80 3.36 -6.39 -6.02
CA GLU A 80 3.90 -7.51 -5.24
C GLU A 80 4.65 -7.03 -4.00
N ALA A 81 5.43 -5.94 -4.11
CA ALA A 81 6.09 -5.31 -2.97
C ALA A 81 5.09 -4.79 -1.93
N GLU A 82 4.03 -4.11 -2.37
CA GLU A 82 2.95 -3.65 -1.47
C GLU A 82 2.25 -4.82 -0.79
N GLN A 83 1.94 -5.88 -1.53
CA GLN A 83 1.30 -7.08 -1.00
C GLN A 83 2.20 -7.77 0.04
N THR A 84 3.49 -7.93 -0.27
CA THR A 84 4.50 -8.48 0.65
C THR A 84 4.58 -7.64 1.93
N ALA A 85 4.52 -6.31 1.83
CA ALA A 85 4.52 -5.44 3.00
C ALA A 85 3.28 -5.65 3.88
N ARG A 86 2.10 -5.83 3.27
CA ARG A 86 0.85 -6.13 4.00
C ARG A 86 0.91 -7.49 4.69
N GLU A 87 1.46 -8.50 4.02
CA GLU A 87 1.66 -9.84 4.58
C GLU A 87 2.57 -9.79 5.81
N ARG A 88 3.70 -9.07 5.73
CA ARG A 88 4.59 -8.87 6.90
C ARG A 88 3.89 -8.21 8.08
N VAL A 89 3.04 -7.22 7.83
CA VAL A 89 2.22 -6.59 8.88
C VAL A 89 1.25 -7.60 9.48
N ALA A 90 0.56 -8.39 8.65
CA ALA A 90 -0.36 -9.42 9.12
C ALA A 90 0.35 -10.48 9.98
N THR A 91 1.52 -10.96 9.54
CA THR A 91 2.36 -11.89 10.33
C THR A 91 2.81 -11.26 11.64
N SER A 92 3.20 -9.99 11.66
CA SER A 92 3.55 -9.26 12.89
C SER A 92 2.38 -9.21 13.88
N VAL A 93 1.16 -8.99 13.38
CA VAL A 93 -0.06 -9.05 14.19
C VAL A 93 -0.29 -10.45 14.77
N LYS A 94 -0.05 -11.52 14.00
CA LYS A 94 -0.12 -12.91 14.51
C LYS A 94 0.84 -13.12 15.67
N VAL A 95 2.07 -12.63 15.59
CA VAL A 95 3.03 -12.71 16.69
C VAL A 95 2.53 -11.98 17.94
N GLN A 96 2.00 -10.76 17.81
CA GLN A 96 1.44 -10.05 18.96
C GLN A 96 0.23 -10.78 19.57
N ASN A 97 -0.65 -11.34 18.73
CA ASN A 97 -1.78 -12.14 19.20
C ASN A 97 -1.31 -13.38 19.97
N ALA A 98 -0.29 -14.09 19.47
CA ALA A 98 0.29 -15.24 20.16
C ALA A 98 0.91 -14.86 21.51
N LYS A 99 1.59 -13.72 21.62
CA LYS A 99 2.11 -13.21 22.90
C LYS A 99 1.00 -12.99 23.93
N VAL A 100 -0.14 -12.43 23.51
CA VAL A 100 -1.30 -12.25 24.39
C VAL A 100 -1.83 -13.61 24.84
N LYS A 101 -1.94 -14.59 23.93
CA LYS A 101 -2.35 -15.96 24.25
C LYS A 101 -1.42 -16.67 25.23
N LEU A 102 -0.10 -16.50 25.07
CA LEU A 102 0.89 -16.99 26.04
C LEU A 102 0.69 -16.35 27.42
N GLY A 103 0.48 -15.05 27.47
CA GLY A 103 0.18 -14.33 28.72
C GLY A 103 -1.08 -14.84 29.43
N MET A 104 -2.03 -15.42 28.68
CA MET A 104 -3.24 -16.04 29.21
C MET A 104 -3.08 -17.53 29.53
N GLY A 105 -1.90 -18.13 29.32
CA GLY A 105 -1.65 -19.57 29.48
C GLY A 105 -2.28 -20.44 28.38
N GLN A 106 -2.76 -19.84 27.29
CA GLN A 106 -3.36 -20.56 26.16
C GLN A 106 -2.28 -21.07 25.20
N LEU A 107 -1.47 -22.02 25.66
CA LEU A 107 -0.25 -22.46 24.98
C LEU A 107 -0.52 -23.10 23.61
N ASP A 108 -1.55 -23.93 23.48
CA ASP A 108 -1.89 -24.59 22.20
C ASP A 108 -2.32 -23.57 21.12
N GLU A 109 -3.11 -22.58 21.50
CA GLU A 109 -3.58 -21.51 20.61
C GLU A 109 -2.40 -20.61 20.18
N ALA A 110 -1.52 -20.26 21.11
CA ALA A 110 -0.32 -19.49 20.80
C ALA A 110 0.60 -20.24 19.84
N GLU A 111 0.84 -21.53 20.08
CA GLU A 111 1.70 -22.36 19.23
C GLU A 111 1.12 -22.48 17.81
N ALA A 112 -0.19 -22.71 17.68
CA ALA A 112 -0.84 -22.80 16.38
C ALA A 112 -0.65 -21.51 15.56
N ILE A 113 -0.89 -20.35 16.18
CA ILE A 113 -0.73 -19.04 15.53
C ILE A 113 0.74 -18.80 15.12
N LEU A 114 1.69 -19.14 15.99
CA LEU A 114 3.12 -18.96 15.71
C LEU A 114 3.62 -19.90 14.60
N ARG A 115 3.12 -21.14 14.54
CA ARG A 115 3.45 -22.08 13.45
C ARG A 115 2.91 -21.59 12.12
N GLU A 116 1.69 -21.04 12.09
CA GLU A 116 1.13 -20.42 10.90
C GLU A 116 1.97 -19.22 10.46
N ALA A 117 2.33 -18.34 11.39
CA ALA A 117 3.21 -17.19 11.11
C ALA A 117 4.59 -17.63 10.58
N ALA A 118 5.15 -18.73 11.09
CA ALA A 118 6.45 -19.26 10.63
C ALA A 118 6.42 -19.79 9.20
N LEU A 119 5.26 -20.25 8.71
CA LEU A 119 5.08 -20.64 7.30
C LEU A 119 5.04 -19.42 6.38
N GLU A 120 4.52 -18.29 6.88
CA GLU A 120 4.40 -17.04 6.12
C GLU A 120 5.68 -16.22 6.11
N ASP A 121 6.37 -16.12 7.24
CA ASP A 121 7.67 -15.43 7.36
C ASP A 121 8.69 -16.32 8.07
N PRO A 122 9.30 -17.28 7.36
CA PRO A 122 10.29 -18.20 7.94
C PRO A 122 11.60 -17.50 8.33
N THR A 123 11.76 -16.20 8.06
CA THR A 123 12.96 -15.44 8.38
C THR A 123 12.82 -14.60 9.65
N ASN A 124 11.61 -14.49 10.19
CA ASN A 124 11.34 -13.70 11.39
C ASN A 124 11.75 -14.45 12.66
N SER A 125 12.88 -14.06 13.23
CA SER A 125 13.45 -14.66 14.44
C SER A 125 12.57 -14.52 15.67
N GLU A 126 11.68 -13.52 15.73
CA GLU A 126 10.76 -13.33 16.84
C GLU A 126 9.77 -14.50 16.93
N ILE A 127 9.31 -15.02 15.79
CA ILE A 127 8.36 -16.15 15.73
C ILE A 127 8.97 -17.38 16.42
N PHE A 128 10.20 -17.73 16.04
CA PHE A 128 10.90 -18.89 16.58
C PHE A 128 11.26 -18.72 18.05
N TYR A 129 11.62 -17.50 18.48
CA TYR A 129 11.82 -17.20 19.90
C TYR A 129 10.57 -17.51 20.73
N TYR A 130 9.38 -17.12 20.28
CA TYR A 130 8.14 -17.41 21.01
C TYR A 130 7.69 -18.87 20.88
N LEU A 131 8.00 -19.56 19.79
CA LEU A 131 7.79 -21.01 19.70
C LEU A 131 8.61 -21.76 20.76
N ASP A 132 9.89 -21.44 20.89
CA ASP A 132 10.77 -22.05 21.89
C ASP A 132 10.28 -21.76 23.32
N ARG A 133 9.89 -20.51 23.59
CA ARG A 133 9.30 -20.13 24.88
C ARG A 133 8.03 -20.92 25.18
N THR A 134 7.16 -21.13 24.18
CA THR A 134 5.92 -21.90 24.36
C THR A 134 6.22 -23.34 24.79
N GLN A 135 7.27 -23.95 24.21
CA GLN A 135 7.70 -25.30 24.60
C GLN A 135 8.26 -25.34 26.03
N GLN A 136 9.03 -24.32 26.43
CA GLN A 136 9.54 -24.20 27.80
C GLN A 136 8.40 -24.06 28.81
N ASP A 137 7.44 -23.17 28.54
CA ASP A 137 6.26 -22.97 29.40
C ASP A 137 5.45 -24.26 29.53
N ARG A 138 5.29 -25.02 28.44
CA ARG A 138 4.60 -26.33 28.45
C ARG A 138 5.33 -27.35 29.32
N TYR A 139 6.66 -27.42 29.24
CA TYR A 139 7.46 -28.30 30.09
C TYR A 139 7.30 -27.96 31.59
N HIS A 140 7.24 -26.67 31.92
CA HIS A 140 7.06 -26.22 33.30
C HIS A 140 5.65 -26.45 33.86
N VAL A 141 4.60 -26.39 33.03
CA VAL A 141 3.22 -26.67 33.47
C VAL A 141 2.95 -28.18 33.60
N GLY A 142 3.65 -29.01 32.84
CA GLY A 142 3.51 -30.47 32.88
C GLY A 142 4.36 -31.20 33.92
N ALA A 143 5.27 -30.51 34.62
CA ALA A 143 6.14 -31.03 35.68
C ALA A 143 5.56 -30.76 37.07
#